data_AF-A0A1M7TDT0-F1
#
_entry.id   AF-A0A1M7TDT0-F1
#
_cell.length_a   1.000
_cell.length_b   1.000
_cell.length_c   1.000
_cell.angle_alpha   90.00
_cell.angle_beta   90.00
_cell.angle_gamma   90.00
#
_symmetry.space_group_name_H-M   'P 1'
#
loop_
_entity.id
_entity.type
_entity.pdbx_description
1 polymer ?
#
loop_
_entity_poly.entity_id
_entity_poly.type
_entity_poly.pdbx_seq_one_letter_code
_entity_poly.pdbx_strand_id
1 'polypeptide(L)'
;MQLLVTTAAKKFILDNGRTAIAKSEGWPTVKLGEPKEEELSEYQAIDLGEDIKLYTHISILSLDDFHHFRIDYSWKLTGKGLTIKSRWFKDKK
;
A
#
# COMPACT_ATOMS: atom_id res chain seq x y z
N MET A 1 2.31 -13.95 -3.55
CA MET A 1 3.14 -12.94 -2.85
C MET A 1 2.35 -12.23 -1.78
N GLN A 2 3.00 -11.68 -0.76
CA GLN A 2 2.37 -10.83 0.24
C GLN A 2 3.12 -9.50 0.31
N LEU A 3 2.43 -8.40 -0.03
CA LEU A 3 2.89 -7.05 0.25
C LEU A 3 3.17 -6.89 1.74
N LEU A 4 4.35 -6.41 2.10
CA LEU A 4 4.71 -6.26 3.50
C LEU A 4 4.18 -4.93 4.04
N VAL A 5 3.28 -4.98 5.01
CA VAL A 5 2.73 -3.78 5.67
C VAL A 5 3.26 -3.69 7.10
N THR A 6 3.95 -2.61 7.40
CA THR A 6 4.52 -2.38 8.74
C THR A 6 3.45 -2.12 9.80
N THR A 7 3.77 -2.40 11.06
CA THR A 7 2.89 -2.11 12.21
C THR A 7 2.51 -0.63 12.28
N ALA A 8 3.45 0.28 11.98
CA ALA A 8 3.17 1.72 11.98
C ALA A 8 2.16 2.10 10.90
N ALA A 9 2.28 1.52 9.70
CA ALA A 9 1.30 1.71 8.63
C ALA A 9 -0.06 1.12 8.99
N LYS A 10 -0.11 -0.11 9.52
CA LYS A 10 -1.35 -0.76 9.98
C LYS A 10 -2.07 0.10 11.01
N LYS A 11 -1.35 0.55 12.05
CA LYS A 11 -1.90 1.43 13.08
C LYS A 11 -2.46 2.73 12.49
N PHE A 12 -1.71 3.36 11.59
CA PHE A 12 -2.20 4.58 10.93
C PHE A 12 -3.47 4.34 10.12
N ILE A 13 -3.57 3.22 9.40
CA ILE A 13 -4.78 2.86 8.64
C ILE A 13 -5.95 2.61 9.60
N LEU A 14 -5.72 1.84 10.67
CA LEU A 14 -6.70 1.54 11.71
C LEU A 14 -7.29 2.83 12.30
N ASP A 15 -6.43 3.78 12.65
CA ASP A 15 -6.80 5.06 13.27
C ASP A 15 -7.56 5.99 12.31
N ASN A 16 -7.46 5.78 10.99
CA ASN A 16 -7.97 6.72 9.97
C ASN A 16 -8.99 6.09 8.99
N GLY A 17 -9.74 5.09 9.44
CA GLY A 17 -10.86 4.52 8.66
C GLY A 17 -10.71 3.04 8.27
N ARG A 18 -9.65 2.38 8.74
CA ARG A 18 -9.38 0.93 8.60
C ARG A 18 -9.16 0.43 7.17
N THR A 19 -9.27 1.30 6.17
CA THR A 19 -9.11 0.95 4.76
C THR A 19 -8.05 1.79 4.08
N ALA A 20 -7.32 1.15 3.17
CA ALA A 20 -6.33 1.81 2.33
C ALA A 20 -6.32 1.22 0.92
N ILE A 21 -5.85 2.01 -0.03
CA ILE A 21 -5.72 1.67 -1.44
C ILE A 21 -4.27 1.81 -1.85
N ALA A 22 -3.70 0.78 -2.46
CA ALA A 22 -2.41 0.80 -3.12
C ALA A 22 -2.59 0.70 -4.64
N LYS A 23 -2.04 1.65 -5.40
CA LYS A 23 -2.12 1.65 -6.87
C LYS A 23 -0.86 2.23 -7.51
N SER A 24 -0.60 1.87 -8.76
CA SER A 24 0.51 2.42 -9.56
C SER A 24 -0.04 3.28 -10.70
N GLU A 25 0.23 4.59 -10.63
CA GLU A 25 -0.05 5.58 -11.68
C GLU A 25 1.26 6.28 -12.04
N GLY A 26 2.12 5.59 -12.79
CA GLY A 26 3.51 5.98 -13.04
C GLY A 26 4.45 5.62 -11.89
N TRP A 27 4.09 5.97 -10.65
CA TRP A 27 4.80 5.53 -9.45
C TRP A 27 3.83 4.83 -8.48
N PRO A 28 4.30 3.80 -7.75
CA PRO A 28 3.44 3.09 -6.83
C PRO A 28 3.17 3.93 -5.57
N THR A 29 1.90 4.10 -5.26
CA THR A 29 1.39 4.97 -4.20
C THR A 29 0.40 4.22 -3.32
N VAL A 30 0.23 4.73 -2.10
CA VAL A 30 -0.74 4.24 -1.14
C VAL A 30 -1.44 5.42 -0.45
N LYS A 31 -2.76 5.32 -0.31
CA LYS A 31 -3.63 6.32 0.32
C LYS A 31 -4.71 5.66 1.15
N LEU A 32 -5.32 6.39 2.07
CA LEU A 32 -6.47 5.93 2.85
C LEU A 32 -7.73 5.90 1.99
N GLY A 33 -8.67 5.04 2.36
CA GLY A 33 -10.00 4.92 1.75
C GLY A 33 -10.23 3.61 1.00
N GLU A 34 -11.30 3.60 0.22
CA GLU A 34 -11.78 2.44 -0.54
C GLU A 34 -11.87 2.77 -2.04
N PRO A 35 -11.65 1.80 -2.93
CA PRO A 35 -11.86 1.99 -4.35
C PRO A 35 -13.33 2.31 -4.65
N LYS A 36 -13.60 3.01 -5.75
CA LYS A 36 -14.97 3.21 -6.20
C LYS A 36 -15.57 1.88 -6.63
N GLU A 37 -16.90 1.78 -6.55
CA GLU A 37 -17.62 0.54 -6.88
C GLU A 37 -17.34 0.07 -8.33
N GLU A 38 -17.23 1.03 -9.25
CA GLU A 38 -16.91 0.80 -10.67
C GLU A 38 -15.51 0.22 -10.89
N GLU A 39 -14.57 0.49 -9.97
CA GLU A 39 -13.16 0.08 -10.07
C GLU A 39 -12.86 -1.19 -9.26
N LEU A 40 -13.80 -1.69 -8.45
CA LEU A 40 -13.57 -2.82 -7.51
C LEU A 40 -12.98 -4.06 -8.17
N SER A 41 -13.33 -4.33 -9.43
CA SER A 41 -12.82 -5.47 -10.20
C SER A 41 -11.31 -5.39 -10.47
N GLU A 42 -10.72 -4.19 -10.38
CA GLU A 42 -9.30 -3.95 -10.60
C GLU A 42 -8.47 -4.03 -9.30
N TYR A 43 -9.13 -4.26 -8.17
CA TYR A 43 -8.48 -4.33 -6.86
C TYR A 43 -8.66 -5.72 -6.22
N GLN A 44 -7.59 -6.18 -5.60
CA GLN A 44 -7.63 -7.31 -4.68
C GLN A 44 -7.67 -6.79 -3.23
N ALA A 45 -8.68 -7.19 -2.47
CA ALA A 45 -8.73 -6.91 -1.04
C ALA A 45 -7.81 -7.89 -0.29
N ILE A 46 -6.88 -7.33 0.49
CA ILE A 46 -5.96 -8.05 1.36
C ILE A 46 -6.32 -7.72 2.81
N ASP A 47 -6.63 -8.75 3.59
CA ASP A 47 -6.82 -8.62 5.03
C ASP A 47 -5.46 -8.49 5.72
N LEU A 48 -5.28 -7.40 6.46
CA LEU A 48 -4.06 -7.12 7.23
C LEU A 48 -4.18 -7.46 8.72
N GLY A 49 -5.34 -7.96 9.16
CA GLY A 49 -5.72 -8.19 10.56
C GLY A 49 -6.33 -6.95 11.22
N GLU A 50 -6.96 -7.14 12.39
CA GLU A 50 -7.59 -6.06 13.18
C GLU A 50 -8.64 -5.24 12.40
N ASP A 51 -9.42 -5.91 11.54
CA ASP A 51 -10.41 -5.31 10.63
C ASP A 51 -9.82 -4.32 9.61
N ILE A 52 -8.51 -4.39 9.36
CA ILE A 52 -7.83 -3.53 8.39
C ILE A 52 -7.86 -4.18 7.00
N LYS A 53 -8.41 -3.46 6.02
CA LYS A 53 -8.42 -3.89 4.61
C LYS A 53 -7.50 -3.03 3.75
N LEU A 54 -6.65 -3.71 2.97
CA LEU A 54 -5.83 -3.07 1.94
C LEU A 54 -6.32 -3.50 0.56
N TYR A 55 -6.85 -2.56 -0.21
CA TYR A 55 -7.21 -2.75 -1.60
C TYR A 55 -5.98 -2.52 -2.47
N THR A 56 -5.47 -3.58 -3.08
CA THR A 56 -4.27 -3.54 -3.92
C THR A 56 -4.67 -3.64 -5.39
N HIS A 57 -4.37 -2.61 -6.17
CA HIS A 57 -4.64 -2.60 -7.60
C HIS A 57 -3.81 -3.67 -8.32
N ILE A 58 -4.35 -4.27 -9.38
CA ILE A 58 -3.65 -5.28 -10.20
C ILE A 58 -2.28 -4.74 -10.68
N SER A 59 -2.18 -3.45 -11.00
CA SER A 59 -0.90 -2.85 -11.41
C SER A 59 0.20 -2.91 -10.34
N ILE A 60 -0.15 -2.92 -9.06
CA ILE A 60 0.81 -3.12 -7.97
C ILE A 60 1.17 -4.60 -7.85
N LEU A 61 0.18 -5.49 -7.93
CA LEU A 61 0.40 -6.94 -7.83
C LEU A 61 1.38 -7.42 -8.91
N SER A 62 1.19 -6.98 -10.15
CA SER A 62 2.09 -7.31 -11.27
C SER A 62 3.52 -6.78 -11.10
N LEU A 63 3.71 -5.70 -10.34
CA LEU A 63 5.02 -5.10 -10.06
C LEU A 63 5.68 -5.70 -8.81
N ASP A 64 4.90 -6.17 -7.84
CA ASP A 64 5.40 -6.71 -6.58
C ASP A 64 6.25 -7.98 -6.79
N ASP A 65 5.98 -8.76 -7.85
CA ASP A 65 6.69 -10.01 -8.21
C ASP A 65 8.19 -9.77 -8.43
N PHE A 66 8.54 -8.53 -8.73
CA PHE A 66 9.91 -8.10 -8.97
C PHE A 66 10.44 -7.17 -7.87
N HIS A 67 9.57 -6.36 -7.25
CA HIS A 67 10.00 -5.24 -6.43
C HIS A 67 9.90 -5.46 -4.92
N HIS A 68 9.17 -6.49 -4.45
CA HIS A 68 8.92 -6.76 -3.04
C HIS A 68 8.56 -5.48 -2.26
N PHE A 69 7.40 -4.92 -2.56
CA PHE A 69 6.94 -3.67 -1.98
C PHE A 69 6.66 -3.80 -0.49
N ARG A 70 7.01 -2.71 0.21
CA ARG A 70 6.73 -2.48 1.62
C ARG A 70 5.91 -1.21 1.78
N ILE A 71 4.76 -1.32 2.44
CA ILE A 71 3.96 -0.19 2.89
C ILE A 71 4.42 0.22 4.29
N ASP A 72 4.84 1.48 4.43
CA ASP A 72 5.36 2.05 5.67
C ASP A 72 4.73 3.43 5.95
N TYR A 73 4.69 3.84 7.21
CA TYR A 73 4.30 5.18 7.62
C TYR A 73 5.55 6.02 7.87
N SER A 74 5.88 6.92 6.94
CA SER A 74 7.11 7.71 7.03
C SER A 74 6.95 9.13 6.48
N TRP A 75 7.98 9.95 6.66
CA TRP A 75 7.99 11.32 6.14
C TRP A 75 8.05 11.35 4.61
N LYS A 76 7.11 12.09 4.02
CA LYS A 76 7.13 12.59 2.64
C LYS A 76 7.52 14.08 2.65
N LEU A 77 7.81 14.61 1.47
CA LEU A 77 8.04 16.04 1.25
C LEU A 77 6.90 16.93 1.79
N THR A 78 5.66 16.42 1.80
CA THR A 78 4.47 17.15 2.25
C THR A 78 4.04 16.82 3.68
N GLY A 79 4.83 16.04 4.44
CA GLY A 79 4.51 15.62 5.81
C GLY A 79 4.52 14.11 6.00
N LYS A 80 4.08 13.62 7.16
CA LYS A 80 4.02 12.17 7.43
C LYS A 80 2.83 11.54 6.73
N GLY A 81 3.04 10.36 6.13
CA GLY A 81 1.96 9.60 5.51
C GLY A 81 2.36 8.19 5.10
N LEU A 82 1.40 7.45 4.56
CA LEU A 82 1.63 6.12 4.02
C LEU A 82 2.50 6.20 2.77
N THR A 83 3.55 5.39 2.73
CA THR A 83 4.54 5.34 1.65
C THR A 83 4.71 3.90 1.20
N ILE A 84 4.87 3.69 -0.10
CA ILE A 84 5.35 2.42 -0.65
C ILE A 84 6.85 2.56 -0.95
N LYS A 85 7.61 1.53 -0.59
CA LYS A 85 9.04 1.43 -0.90
C LYS A 85 9.30 0.05 -1.48
N SER A 86 10.05 -0.04 -2.57
CA SER A 86 10.57 -1.33 -3.04
C SER A 86 11.77 -1.74 -2.20
N ARG A 87 11.92 -3.05 -1.96
CA ARG A 87 13.03 -3.58 -1.16
C ARG A 87 14.38 -3.39 -1.86
N TRP A 88 14.39 -3.36 -3.19
CA TRP A 88 15.60 -3.32 -4.02
C TRP A 88 16.24 -1.93 -4.18
N PHE A 89 15.57 -0.84 -3.78
CA PHE A 89 16.14 0.51 -3.92
C PHE A 89 17.29 0.81 -2.93
N LYS A 90 17.73 -0.17 -2.13
CA LYS A 90 18.81 -0.03 -1.15
C LYS A 90 20.16 -0.64 -1.57
N ASP A 91 20.25 -1.37 -2.67
CA ASP A 91 21.50 -2.02 -3.11
C ASP A 91 22.24 -1.29 -4.25
N LYS A 92 22.18 0.04 -4.27
CA LYS A 92 23.18 0.85 -4.99
C LYS A 92 24.00 1.62 -3.97
N LYS A 93 25.04 0.95 -3.46
CA LYS A 93 26.15 1.58 -2.73
C LYS A 93 27.41 1.41 -3.55
#